data_AF-A0A7T3RCB7-F1
#
_entry.id   AF-A0A7T3RCB7-F1
#
_cell.length_a   1.000
_cell.length_b   1.000
_cell.length_c   1.000
_cell.angle_alpha   90.00
_cell.angle_beta   90.00
_cell.angle_gamma   90.00
#
_symmetry.space_group_name_H-M   'P 1'
#
loop_
_entity.id
_entity.type
_entity.pdbx_description
1 polymer ?
#
loop_
_entity_poly.entity_id
_entity_poly.type
_entity_poly.pdbx_seq_one_letter_code
_entity_poly.pdbx_strand_id
1 'polypeptide(L)'
;MKFLKKTAHILFDTFNETGLVGRYGGDEFQVFIKGAQKREKIESVMVKLYKSLEEMNLHCSAGVAFVNAKEFSFNEMFSRADDALYWCKKNGRSKYKFHEDFKKEY
;
A
#
# COMPACT_ATOMS: atom_id res chain seq x y z
N MET A 1 -21.29 -2.01 -3.85
CA MET A 1 -20.49 -3.11 -4.45
C MET A 1 -19.63 -2.74 -5.67
N LYS A 2 -20.09 -1.88 -6.60
CA LYS A 2 -19.39 -1.59 -7.88
C LYS A 2 -17.99 -0.97 -7.69
N PHE A 3 -17.82 -0.09 -6.71
CA PHE A 3 -16.53 0.57 -6.41
C PHE A 3 -15.48 -0.41 -5.89
N LEU A 4 -15.83 -1.27 -4.92
CA LEU A 4 -14.91 -2.28 -4.38
C LEU A 4 -14.39 -3.24 -5.46
N LYS A 5 -15.25 -3.63 -6.42
CA LYS A 5 -14.83 -4.46 -7.56
C LYS A 5 -13.85 -3.74 -8.49
N LYS A 6 -14.05 -2.44 -8.73
CA LYS A 6 -13.14 -1.61 -9.53
C LYS A 6 -11.80 -1.43 -8.83
N THR A 7 -11.81 -1.08 -7.55
CA THR A 7 -10.58 -0.97 -6.73
C THR A 7 -9.81 -2.29 -6.72
N ALA A 8 -10.50 -3.42 -6.54
CA ALA A 8 -9.86 -4.73 -6.58
C ALA A 8 -9.21 -5.03 -7.94
N HIS A 9 -9.86 -4.69 -9.06
CA HIS A 9 -9.27 -4.83 -10.40
C HIS A 9 -8.01 -3.97 -10.55
N ILE A 10 -8.09 -2.68 -10.20
CA ILE A 10 -6.96 -1.76 -10.33
C ILE A 10 -5.78 -2.24 -9.49
N LEU A 11 -6.03 -2.68 -8.25
CA LEU A 11 -4.99 -3.25 -7.40
C LEU A 11 -4.42 -4.54 -8.01
N PHE A 12 -5.27 -5.43 -8.52
CA PHE A 12 -4.82 -6.67 -9.15
C PHE A 12 -3.94 -6.38 -10.37
N ASP A 13 -4.39 -5.53 -11.29
CA ASP A 13 -3.62 -5.18 -12.50
C ASP A 13 -2.31 -4.45 -12.17
N THR A 14 -2.27 -3.72 -11.07
CA THR A 14 -1.04 -3.02 -10.62
C THR A 14 -0.03 -3.97 -9.98
N PHE A 15 -0.49 -4.98 -9.22
CA PHE A 15 0.37 -5.77 -8.33
C PHE A 15 0.44 -7.26 -8.65
N ASN A 16 -0.34 -7.81 -9.59
CA ASN A 16 -0.40 -9.24 -9.89
C ASN A 16 0.95 -9.89 -10.21
N GLU A 17 1.85 -9.18 -10.89
CA GLU A 17 3.20 -9.67 -11.23
C GLU A 17 4.20 -9.53 -10.07
N THR A 18 3.89 -8.69 -9.08
CA THR A 18 4.81 -8.35 -8.00
C THR A 18 4.43 -8.96 -6.66
N GLY A 19 3.18 -9.40 -6.49
CA GLY A 19 2.67 -9.77 -5.18
C GLY A 19 1.29 -10.42 -5.15
N LEU A 20 0.76 -10.51 -3.93
CA LEU A 20 -0.58 -10.98 -3.62
C LEU A 20 -1.46 -9.78 -3.24
N VAL A 21 -2.66 -9.71 -3.79
CA VAL A 21 -3.68 -8.72 -3.43
C VAL A 21 -4.82 -9.44 -2.71
N GLY A 22 -5.23 -8.90 -1.56
CA GLY A 22 -6.33 -9.43 -0.75
C GLY A 22 -7.24 -8.33 -0.23
N ARG A 23 -8.52 -8.65 0.00
CA ARG A 23 -9.44 -7.79 0.73
C ARG A 23 -9.51 -8.28 2.17
N TYR A 24 -9.16 -7.41 3.11
CA TYR A 24 -9.12 -7.76 4.54
C TYR A 24 -10.52 -7.69 5.17
N GLY A 25 -11.28 -6.64 4.85
CA GLY A 25 -12.63 -6.42 5.36
C GLY A 25 -13.15 -5.05 4.93
N GLY A 26 -14.48 -4.84 4.92
CA GLY A 26 -15.03 -3.53 4.56
C GLY A 26 -14.51 -3.01 3.21
N ASP A 27 -13.88 -1.85 3.20
CA ASP A 27 -13.18 -1.22 2.07
C ASP A 27 -11.64 -1.33 2.15
N GLU A 28 -11.12 -2.16 3.06
CA GLU A 28 -9.69 -2.33 3.31
C GLU A 28 -9.09 -3.45 2.44
N PHE A 29 -7.99 -3.11 1.77
CA PHE A 29 -7.21 -3.99 0.94
C PHE A 29 -5.77 -4.08 1.45
N GLN A 30 -5.16 -5.25 1.27
CA GLN A 30 -3.77 -5.52 1.58
C GLN A 30 -3.05 -6.01 0.33
N VAL A 31 -1.80 -5.57 0.17
CA VAL A 31 -0.92 -6.01 -0.90
C VAL A 31 0.36 -6.51 -0.27
N PHE A 32 0.69 -7.78 -0.51
CA PHE A 32 1.95 -8.37 -0.10
C PHE A 32 2.87 -8.51 -1.30
N ILE A 33 3.92 -7.69 -1.36
CA ILE A 33 4.86 -7.68 -2.48
C ILE A 33 6.00 -8.65 -2.19
N LYS A 34 6.25 -9.58 -3.11
CA LYS A 34 7.26 -10.62 -2.95
C LYS A 34 8.64 -10.12 -3.39
N GLY A 35 9.66 -10.62 -2.67
CA GLY A 35 11.07 -10.33 -2.95
C GLY A 35 11.55 -8.98 -2.40
N ALA A 36 12.87 -8.83 -2.33
CA ALA A 36 13.52 -7.59 -1.90
C ALA A 36 13.41 -6.53 -3.02
N GLN A 37 12.26 -5.86 -3.12
CA GLN A 37 12.08 -4.76 -4.05
C GLN A 37 12.80 -3.51 -3.53
N LYS A 38 13.49 -2.78 -4.40
CA LYS A 38 14.02 -1.47 -4.07
C LYS A 38 12.88 -0.45 -3.93
N ARG A 39 13.07 0.55 -3.07
CA ARG A 39 12.06 1.58 -2.78
C ARG A 39 11.57 2.29 -4.04
N GLU A 40 12.49 2.62 -4.95
CA GLU A 40 12.19 3.35 -6.18
C GLU A 40 11.22 2.58 -7.08
N LYS A 41 11.30 1.24 -7.07
CA LYS A 41 10.36 0.39 -7.81
C LYS A 41 8.98 0.44 -7.19
N ILE A 42 8.89 0.41 -5.87
CA ILE A 42 7.60 0.53 -5.17
C ILE A 42 6.99 1.91 -5.42
N GLU A 43 7.78 2.98 -5.35
CA GLU A 43 7.34 4.34 -5.67
C GLU A 43 6.78 4.44 -7.10
N SER A 44 7.47 3.85 -8.10
CA SER A 44 6.98 3.80 -9.47
C SER A 44 5.63 3.07 -9.60
N VAL A 45 5.46 1.96 -8.89
CA VAL A 45 4.20 1.20 -8.85
C VAL A 45 3.10 2.00 -8.16
N MET A 46 3.41 2.71 -7.08
CA MET A 46 2.44 3.58 -6.40
C MET A 46 2.01 4.75 -7.29
N VAL A 47 2.93 5.37 -8.04
CA VAL A 47 2.56 6.40 -9.02
C VAL A 47 1.57 5.86 -10.06
N LYS A 48 1.81 4.65 -10.58
CA LYS A 48 0.88 3.98 -11.51
C LYS A 48 -0.48 3.71 -10.87
N LEU A 49 -0.49 3.16 -9.64
CA LEU A 49 -1.72 2.90 -8.89
C LEU A 49 -2.59 4.16 -8.78
N TYR A 50 -2.00 5.25 -8.30
CA TYR A 50 -2.74 6.48 -8.03
C TYR A 50 -3.25 7.14 -9.30
N LYS A 51 -2.51 7.06 -10.41
CA LYS A 51 -2.98 7.49 -11.73
C LYS A 51 -4.21 6.68 -12.17
N SER A 52 -4.15 5.35 -12.10
CA SER A 52 -5.29 4.50 -12.49
C SER A 52 -6.52 4.68 -11.60
N LEU A 53 -6.33 4.99 -10.32
CA LEU A 53 -7.42 5.34 -9.40
C LEU A 53 -8.06 6.68 -9.80
N GLU A 54 -7.24 7.70 -10.09
CA GLU A 54 -7.70 9.02 -10.50
C GLU A 54 -8.52 8.98 -11.81
N GLU A 55 -8.07 8.23 -12.82
CA GLU A 55 -8.79 8.01 -14.09
C GLU A 55 -10.20 7.43 -13.87
N MET A 56 -10.40 6.75 -12.75
CA MET A 56 -11.65 6.10 -12.37
C MET A 56 -12.44 6.87 -11.30
N ASN A 57 -12.01 8.09 -10.96
CA ASN A 57 -12.53 8.94 -9.88
C ASN A 57 -12.61 8.18 -8.54
N LEU A 58 -11.56 7.40 -8.25
CA LEU A 58 -11.37 6.66 -7.01
C LEU A 58 -10.19 7.25 -6.25
N HIS A 59 -10.24 7.15 -4.92
CA HIS A 59 -9.16 7.58 -4.05
C HIS A 59 -8.90 6.56 -2.95
N CYS A 60 -7.63 6.36 -2.60
CA CYS A 60 -7.25 5.57 -1.44
C CYS A 60 -6.10 6.22 -0.67
N SER A 61 -6.02 5.89 0.61
CA SER A 61 -4.81 6.08 1.40
C SER A 61 -4.11 4.73 1.54
N ALA A 62 -2.78 4.73 1.51
CA ALA A 62 -2.00 3.50 1.62
C ALA A 62 -0.80 3.69 2.55
N GLY A 63 -0.57 2.74 3.44
CA GLY A 63 0.66 2.65 4.20
C GLY A 63 1.53 1.53 3.65
N VAL A 64 2.84 1.78 3.58
CA VAL A 64 3.82 0.83 3.04
C VAL A 64 4.91 0.61 4.07
N ALA A 65 5.30 -0.65 4.30
CA ALA A 65 6.40 -1.00 5.20
C ALA A 65 7.29 -2.06 4.54
N PHE A 66 8.61 -1.93 4.71
CA PHE A 66 9.56 -2.93 4.27
C PHE A 66 9.77 -3.99 5.35
N VAL A 67 9.94 -5.22 4.89
CA VAL A 67 10.13 -6.40 5.74
C VAL A 67 11.56 -6.89 5.61
N ASN A 68 12.21 -7.15 6.74
CA ASN A 68 13.46 -7.88 6.78
C ASN A 68 13.17 -9.37 7.03
N ALA A 69 13.60 -10.23 6.10
CA ALA A 69 13.33 -11.66 6.16
C ALA A 69 13.94 -12.39 7.36
N LYS A 70 14.94 -11.80 8.04
CA LYS A 70 15.59 -12.40 9.22
C LYS A 70 14.73 -12.32 10.49
N GLU A 71 13.80 -11.38 10.56
CA GLU A 71 12.93 -11.13 11.71
C GLU A 71 11.50 -10.88 11.21
N PHE A 72 10.87 -11.93 10.68
CA PHE A 72 9.52 -11.84 10.14
C PHE A 72 8.46 -11.99 11.23
N SER A 73 7.75 -10.90 11.52
CA SER A 73 6.49 -10.90 12.28
C SER A 73 5.41 -10.23 11.45
N PHE A 74 4.36 -10.98 11.08
CA PHE A 74 3.23 -10.43 10.33
C PHE A 74 2.56 -9.28 11.08
N ASN A 75 2.34 -9.44 12.39
CA ASN A 75 1.69 -8.42 13.22
C ASN A 75 2.51 -7.13 13.26
N GLU A 76 3.83 -7.23 13.36
CA GLU A 76 4.70 -6.06 13.37
C GLU A 76 4.70 -5.34 12.02
N MET A 77 4.87 -6.09 10.91
CA MET A 77 4.78 -5.53 9.56
C MET A 77 3.43 -4.86 9.32
N PHE A 78 2.35 -5.53 9.71
CA PHE A 78 0.99 -5.01 9.58
C PHE A 78 0.83 -3.72 10.39
N SER A 79 1.28 -3.70 11.64
CA SER A 79 1.27 -2.50 12.49
C SER A 79 2.00 -1.33 11.83
N ARG A 80 3.22 -1.57 11.31
CA ARG A 80 4.02 -0.53 10.64
C ARG A 80 3.31 0.05 9.41
N ALA A 81 2.72 -0.82 8.59
CA ALA A 81 1.94 -0.38 7.43
C ALA A 81 0.66 0.37 7.85
N ASP A 82 -0.02 -0.08 8.91
CA ASP A 82 -1.22 0.59 9.42
C ASP A 82 -0.90 1.96 10.03
N ASP A 83 0.20 2.10 10.78
CA ASP A 83 0.69 3.39 11.28
C ASP A 83 0.92 4.38 10.14
N ALA A 84 1.52 3.91 9.04
CA ALA A 84 1.72 4.72 7.84
C ALA A 84 0.41 5.14 7.18
N LEU A 85 -0.54 4.21 7.08
CA LEU A 85 -1.88 4.48 6.59
C LEU A 85 -2.63 5.48 7.47
N TYR A 86 -2.53 5.33 8.79
CA TYR A 86 -3.16 6.21 9.77
C TYR A 86 -2.62 7.64 9.65
N TRP A 87 -1.31 7.79 9.45
CA TRP A 87 -0.71 9.09 9.15
C TRP A 87 -1.32 9.71 7.89
N CYS A 88 -1.49 8.95 6.80
CA CYS A 88 -2.16 9.46 5.60
C CYS A 88 -3.61 9.89 5.89
N LYS A 89 -4.35 9.10 6.67
CA LYS A 89 -5.74 9.41 7.08
C LYS A 89 -5.83 10.72 7.85
N LYS A 90 -4.82 11.06 8.66
CA LYS A 90 -4.73 12.32 9.42
C LYS A 90 -4.19 13.50 8.61
N ASN A 91 -3.39 13.24 7.58
CA ASN A 91 -2.69 14.27 6.81
C ASN A 91 -3.31 14.47 5.41
N GLY A 92 -4.63 14.57 5.32
CA GLY A 92 -5.34 14.95 4.09
C GLY A 92 -5.72 13.81 3.13
N ARG A 93 -5.50 12.54 3.51
CA ARG A 93 -5.91 11.35 2.74
C ARG A 93 -5.36 11.31 1.30
N SER A 94 -5.84 10.37 0.48
CA SER A 94 -5.53 10.26 -0.96
C SER A 94 -4.04 10.29 -1.31
N LYS A 95 -3.22 9.66 -0.46
CA LYS A 95 -1.76 9.57 -0.61
C LYS A 95 -1.26 8.29 0.04
N TYR A 96 -0.02 7.96 -0.27
CA TYR A 96 0.69 6.88 0.39
C TYR A 96 1.84 7.40 1.24
N LYS A 97 2.28 6.60 2.22
CA LYS A 97 3.43 6.89 3.06
C LYS A 97 4.21 5.62 3.35
N PHE A 98 5.53 5.71 3.33
CA PHE A 98 6.40 4.66 3.85
C PHE A 98 6.56 4.82 5.35
N HIS A 99 6.42 3.73 6.09
CA HIS A 99 6.69 3.69 7.52
C HIS A 99 8.13 4.12 7.83
N GLU A 100 9.07 3.77 6.95
CA GLU A 100 10.49 4.11 7.06
C GLU A 100 10.76 5.63 7.01
N ASP A 101 9.77 6.45 6.64
CA ASP A 101 9.90 7.90 6.68
C ASP A 101 9.60 8.50 8.06
N PHE A 102 9.03 7.74 9.01
CA PHE A 102 8.70 8.25 10.35
C PHE A 102 9.92 8.43 11.25
N LYS A 103 11.08 7.90 10.85
CA LYS A 103 12.35 8.08 11.55
C LYS A 103 13.47 8.43 10.56
N LYS A 104 13.61 9.72 10.31
CA LYS A 104 14.90 10.36 9.98
C LYS A 104 15.12 11.50 10.96
N GLU A 105 15.28 11.16 12.23
CA GLU A 105 16.01 12.01 13.17
C GLU A 105 17.33 11.27 13.42
N TYR A 106 18.40 11.83 12.85
CA TYR A 106 19.77 11.49 13.24
C TYR A 106 20.07 12.13 14.59
#